data_AF-A0A1X2EET3-F1
#
_entry.id   AF-A0A1X2EET3-F1
#
_cell.length_a   1.000
_cell.length_b   1.000
_cell.length_c   1.000
_cell.angle_alpha   90.00
_cell.angle_beta   90.00
_cell.angle_gamma   90.00
#
_symmetry.space_group_name_H-M   'P 1'
#
loop_
_entity.id
_entity.type
_entity.pdbx_description
1 polymer ?
#
loop_
_entity_poly.entity_id
_entity_poly.type
_entity_poly.pdbx_seq_one_letter_code
_entity_poly.pdbx_strand_id
1 'polypeptide(L)'
;MSAPPSGSVPEQVLSDGAALRVLDVVTIGLSKRVPYNYQTENWLLDASYSPWQKDGQADLEILAALEEHPESLWTNNDKTQTGVNDLVSPEDASSLGTSLTFIRVENVDLKVFTDYGKTKMLARFHHAGTEYALKVTDPVYWESYGQSLGVHQLGESFLTVSLALPFRGYSSKLVAAIIQKAKVHGGSNN
;
A
#
# COMPACT_ATOMS: atom_id res chain seq x y z
N MET A 1 -14.33 -14.21 -40.51
CA MET A 1 -13.57 -14.43 -39.26
C MET A 1 -13.79 -13.22 -38.39
N SER A 2 -14.70 -13.32 -37.41
CA SER A 2 -14.99 -12.22 -36.49
C SER A 2 -13.92 -12.17 -35.40
N ALA A 3 -13.33 -10.99 -35.19
CA ALA A 3 -12.48 -10.74 -34.04
C ALA A 3 -13.28 -11.00 -32.75
N PRO A 4 -12.68 -11.64 -31.72
CA PRO A 4 -13.33 -11.75 -30.43
C PRO A 4 -13.50 -10.35 -29.81
N PRO A 5 -14.54 -10.14 -29.00
CA PRO A 5 -14.73 -8.87 -28.31
C PRO A 5 -13.53 -8.62 -27.39
N SER A 6 -12.99 -7.40 -27.46
CA SER A 6 -11.97 -6.85 -26.55
C SER A 6 -12.55 -6.71 -25.14
N GLY A 7 -12.84 -7.83 -24.48
CA GLY A 7 -12.88 -7.88 -23.03
C GLY A 7 -11.43 -7.91 -22.56
N SER A 8 -11.01 -6.88 -21.83
CA SER A 8 -9.78 -6.92 -21.05
C SER A 8 -9.75 -8.24 -20.27
N VAL A 9 -8.81 -9.14 -20.58
CA VAL A 9 -8.51 -10.25 -19.69
C VAL A 9 -8.23 -9.61 -18.33
N PRO A 10 -8.90 -10.01 -17.23
CA PRO A 10 -8.57 -9.42 -15.95
C PRO A 10 -7.10 -9.75 -15.69
N GLU A 11 -6.26 -8.72 -15.53
CA GLU A 11 -4.80 -8.88 -15.47
C GLU A 11 -4.34 -9.68 -14.23
N GLN A 12 -5.24 -9.89 -13.28
CA GLN A 12 -5.03 -10.51 -11.96
C GLN A 12 -6.00 -11.68 -11.74
N VAL A 13 -5.89 -12.75 -12.53
CA VAL A 13 -6.72 -13.95 -12.36
C VAL A 13 -5.84 -15.10 -11.92
N LEU A 14 -6.22 -15.74 -10.80
CA LEU A 14 -5.60 -16.98 -10.36
C LEU A 14 -5.99 -18.14 -11.29
N SER A 15 -5.18 -19.20 -11.28
CA SER A 15 -5.40 -20.38 -12.13
C SER A 15 -6.74 -21.07 -11.94
N ASP A 16 -7.36 -20.92 -10.76
CA ASP A 16 -8.69 -21.42 -10.41
C ASP A 16 -9.83 -20.42 -10.68
N GLY A 17 -9.53 -19.24 -11.21
CA GLY A 17 -10.48 -18.16 -11.46
C GLY A 17 -10.86 -17.34 -10.21
N ALA A 18 -10.26 -17.64 -9.04
CA ALA A 18 -10.51 -16.88 -7.83
C ALA A 18 -9.82 -15.50 -7.87
N ALA A 19 -10.40 -14.55 -7.14
CA ALA A 19 -9.77 -13.26 -6.88
C ALA A 19 -8.68 -13.39 -5.81
N LEU A 20 -7.60 -12.63 -5.97
CA LEU A 20 -6.54 -12.51 -4.97
C LEU A 20 -7.10 -11.97 -3.66
N ARG A 21 -6.59 -12.52 -2.55
CA ARG A 21 -6.84 -12.02 -1.21
C ARG A 21 -5.57 -11.42 -0.63
N VAL A 22 -5.73 -10.48 0.30
CA VAL A 22 -4.59 -9.96 1.08
C VAL A 22 -3.90 -11.15 1.75
N LEU A 23 -2.56 -11.16 1.70
CA LEU A 23 -1.66 -12.24 2.12
C LEU A 23 -1.55 -13.44 1.17
N ASP A 24 -2.24 -13.49 0.04
CA ASP A 24 -1.96 -14.54 -0.94
C ASP A 24 -0.53 -14.39 -1.48
N VAL A 25 0.25 -15.48 -1.45
CA VAL A 25 1.57 -15.56 -2.06
C VAL A 25 1.40 -16.16 -3.44
N VAL A 26 1.82 -15.42 -4.46
CA VAL A 26 1.61 -15.79 -5.86
C VAL A 26 2.88 -15.65 -6.69
N THR A 27 3.07 -16.58 -7.62
CA THR A 27 4.06 -16.47 -8.69
C THR A 27 3.43 -15.79 -9.90
N ILE A 28 4.10 -14.73 -10.36
CA ILE A 28 3.73 -13.95 -11.54
C ILE A 28 4.90 -13.88 -12.51
N GLY A 29 4.60 -13.72 -13.81
CA GLY A 29 5.62 -13.48 -14.82
C GLY A 29 5.95 -11.99 -14.93
N LEU A 30 7.23 -11.66 -14.89
CA LEU A 30 7.74 -10.31 -15.10
C LEU A 30 8.58 -10.28 -16.37
N SER A 31 8.31 -9.34 -17.27
CA SER A 31 9.02 -9.20 -18.54
C SER A 31 10.28 -8.34 -18.39
N LYS A 32 10.12 -7.06 -17.99
CA LYS A 32 11.24 -6.13 -17.85
C LYS A 32 10.97 -5.05 -16.81
N ARG A 33 12.04 -4.50 -16.22
CA ARG A 33 11.96 -3.30 -15.39
C ARG A 33 11.55 -2.10 -16.23
N VAL A 34 10.64 -1.30 -15.71
CA VAL A 34 10.17 -0.05 -16.34
C VAL A 34 10.12 1.05 -15.27
N PRO A 35 11.29 1.42 -14.70
CA PRO A 35 11.34 2.41 -13.62
C PRO A 35 10.82 3.77 -14.12
N TYR A 36 10.15 4.50 -13.23
CA TYR A 36 9.65 5.84 -13.53
C TYR A 36 9.90 6.78 -12.35
N ASN A 37 10.80 7.75 -12.52
CA ASN A 37 11.30 8.61 -11.44
C ASN A 37 11.84 7.77 -10.26
N TYR A 38 11.33 8.00 -9.05
CA TYR A 38 11.66 7.26 -7.83
C TYR A 38 10.98 5.88 -7.74
N GLN A 39 10.08 5.54 -8.65
CA GLN A 39 9.44 4.21 -8.71
C GLN A 39 10.34 3.23 -9.44
N THR A 40 11.46 2.88 -8.81
CA THR A 40 12.47 1.98 -9.39
C THR A 40 12.02 0.52 -9.36
N GLU A 41 10.99 0.22 -8.56
CA GLU A 41 10.40 -1.09 -8.35
C GLU A 41 9.45 -1.51 -9.48
N ASN A 42 9.10 -0.61 -10.40
CA ASN A 42 8.12 -0.90 -11.45
C ASN A 42 8.61 -1.96 -12.45
N TRP A 43 7.76 -2.96 -12.70
CA TRP A 43 7.95 -4.02 -13.71
C TRP A 43 6.76 -4.11 -14.66
N LEU A 44 7.04 -4.48 -15.91
CA LEU A 44 6.01 -4.89 -16.86
C LEU A 44 5.67 -6.37 -16.62
N LEU A 45 4.38 -6.66 -16.44
CA LEU A 45 3.88 -8.03 -16.37
C LEU A 45 4.09 -8.75 -17.70
N ASP A 46 4.48 -10.02 -17.64
CA ASP A 46 4.47 -10.91 -18.79
C ASP A 46 3.08 -11.52 -18.95
N ALA A 47 2.30 -10.99 -19.90
CA ALA A 47 0.95 -11.48 -20.17
C ALA A 47 0.90 -12.95 -20.64
N SER A 48 2.03 -13.53 -21.08
CA SER A 48 2.10 -14.96 -21.39
C SER A 48 2.11 -15.85 -20.15
N TYR A 49 2.37 -15.27 -18.97
CA TYR A 49 2.35 -15.93 -17.67
C TYR A 49 1.03 -15.65 -16.94
N SER A 50 -0.07 -15.97 -17.62
CA SER A 50 -1.43 -15.92 -17.09
C SER A 50 -2.12 -17.25 -17.36
N PRO A 51 -2.84 -17.83 -16.39
CA PRO A 51 -3.21 -17.25 -15.09
C PRO A 51 -2.07 -17.26 -14.05
N TRP A 52 -2.18 -16.40 -13.02
CA TRP A 52 -1.23 -16.37 -11.91
C TRP A 52 -1.35 -17.62 -11.04
N GLN A 53 -0.23 -18.08 -10.50
CA GLN A 53 -0.19 -19.27 -9.65
C GLN A 53 -0.18 -18.86 -8.17
N LYS A 54 -1.13 -19.37 -7.38
CA LYS A 54 -1.10 -19.22 -5.92
C LYS A 54 -0.24 -20.32 -5.30
N ASP A 55 0.82 -19.91 -4.62
CA ASP A 55 1.78 -20.82 -3.98
C ASP A 55 1.53 -20.98 -2.49
N GLY A 56 0.78 -20.06 -1.88
CA GLY A 56 0.41 -20.17 -0.48
C GLY A 56 -0.23 -18.91 0.07
N GLN A 57 -0.06 -18.72 1.38
CA GLN A 57 -0.51 -17.56 2.11
C GLN A 57 0.61 -17.11 3.06
N ALA A 58 0.86 -15.81 3.11
CA ALA A 58 1.82 -15.21 4.02
C ALA A 58 1.27 -15.25 5.44
N ASP A 59 2.08 -15.77 6.36
CA ASP A 59 1.86 -15.70 7.79
C ASP A 59 2.70 -14.57 8.41
N LEU A 60 2.70 -14.49 9.74
CA LEU A 60 3.50 -13.48 10.44
C LEU A 60 5.00 -13.67 10.28
N GLU A 61 5.49 -14.88 10.08
CA GLU A 61 6.91 -15.13 9.88
C GLU A 61 7.35 -14.53 8.55
N ILE A 62 6.57 -14.75 7.48
CA ILE A 62 6.81 -14.14 6.17
C ILE A 62 6.71 -12.62 6.25
N LEU A 63 5.70 -12.07 6.93
CA LEU A 63 5.56 -10.62 7.06
C LEU A 63 6.73 -10.00 7.83
N ALA A 64 7.16 -10.62 8.93
CA ALA A 64 8.32 -10.16 9.70
C ALA A 64 9.62 -10.23 8.88
N ALA A 65 9.77 -11.23 8.01
CA ALA A 65 10.93 -11.35 7.13
C ALA A 65 10.98 -10.30 6.01
N LEU A 66 9.81 -9.76 5.60
CA LEU A 66 9.70 -8.68 4.61
C LEU A 66 9.79 -7.29 5.21
N GLU A 67 9.73 -7.16 6.55
CA GLU A 67 9.77 -5.88 7.25
C GLU A 67 11.07 -5.13 6.95
N GLU A 68 10.92 -3.87 6.56
CA GLU A 68 12.00 -2.93 6.35
C GLU A 68 12.09 -1.95 7.53
N HIS A 69 13.30 -1.47 7.81
CA HIS A 69 13.57 -0.56 8.92
C HIS A 69 14.28 0.73 8.46
N PRO A 70 13.70 1.52 7.55
CA PRO A 70 14.31 2.78 7.16
C PRO A 70 14.29 3.76 8.33
N GLU A 71 15.31 4.62 8.46
CA GLU A 71 15.35 5.65 9.53
C GLU A 71 14.22 6.69 9.37
N SER A 72 13.72 6.86 8.14
CA SER A 72 12.57 7.70 7.82
C SER A 72 11.86 7.18 6.58
N LEU A 73 10.57 7.50 6.45
CA LEU A 73 9.81 7.26 5.23
C LEU A 73 10.15 8.35 4.20
N TRP A 74 11.34 8.26 3.59
CA TRP A 74 11.96 9.30 2.75
C TRP A 74 12.20 10.61 3.53
N THR A 75 11.94 11.79 2.95
CA THR A 75 12.20 13.08 3.60
C THR A 75 10.99 13.58 4.39
N ASN A 76 11.22 14.29 5.50
CA ASN A 76 10.16 14.76 6.42
C ASN A 76 10.05 16.30 6.42
N ASN A 77 10.46 16.96 5.33
CA ASN A 77 10.58 18.41 5.26
C ASN A 77 9.24 19.12 5.00
N ASP A 78 8.27 18.39 4.44
CA ASP A 78 7.02 18.94 3.95
C ASP A 78 5.80 18.18 4.44
N LYS A 79 4.66 18.88 4.45
CA LYS A 79 3.37 18.30 4.82
C LYS A 79 2.18 19.04 4.19
N THR A 80 1.06 18.35 4.08
CA THR A 80 -0.24 18.97 3.84
C THR A 80 -0.80 19.61 5.11
N GLN A 81 -1.88 20.38 4.99
CA GLN A 81 -2.55 20.99 6.14
C GLN A 81 -3.08 19.96 7.16
N THR A 82 -3.48 18.79 6.68
CA THR A 82 -4.12 17.76 7.51
C THR A 82 -3.17 16.62 7.88
N GLY A 83 -2.09 16.43 7.10
CA GLY A 83 -1.12 15.37 7.31
C GLY A 83 0.09 15.80 8.13
N VAL A 84 0.95 14.83 8.43
CA VAL A 84 2.22 15.01 9.12
C VAL A 84 3.26 14.21 8.37
N ASN A 85 4.34 14.87 7.95
CA ASN A 85 5.42 14.30 7.15
C ASN A 85 4.92 13.52 5.92
N ASP A 86 3.86 14.01 5.28
CA ASP A 86 3.10 13.31 4.23
C ASP A 86 3.42 13.78 2.80
N LEU A 87 4.39 14.70 2.63
CA LEU A 87 4.83 15.17 1.33
C LEU A 87 6.35 15.00 1.16
N VAL A 88 6.73 14.85 -0.11
CA VAL A 88 8.10 14.93 -0.60
C VAL A 88 8.12 16.02 -1.66
N SER A 89 9.06 16.97 -1.52
CA SER A 89 9.26 18.05 -2.49
C SER A 89 9.84 17.52 -3.81
N PRO A 90 9.71 18.24 -4.93
CA PRO A 90 10.33 17.81 -6.18
C PRO A 90 11.86 17.77 -6.12
N GLU A 91 12.49 18.61 -5.29
CA GLU A 91 13.94 18.60 -5.05
C GLU A 91 14.35 17.30 -4.37
N ASP A 92 13.69 16.95 -3.26
CA ASP A 92 13.96 15.71 -2.52
C ASP A 92 13.69 14.48 -3.39
N ALA A 93 12.56 14.47 -4.10
CA ALA A 93 12.12 13.35 -4.93
C ALA A 93 13.14 12.95 -6.02
N SER A 94 13.95 13.90 -6.51
CA SER A 94 14.96 13.65 -7.55
C SER A 94 16.10 12.73 -7.09
N SER A 95 16.30 12.62 -5.77
CA SER A 95 17.38 11.82 -5.17
C SER A 95 16.90 10.45 -4.67
N LEU A 96 15.60 10.18 -4.71
CA LEU A 96 15.03 8.96 -4.15
C LEU A 96 15.22 7.76 -5.07
N GLY A 97 15.68 6.65 -4.48
CA GLY A 97 15.86 5.37 -5.18
C GLY A 97 14.73 4.38 -4.99
N THR A 98 13.73 4.69 -4.15
CA THR A 98 12.60 3.80 -3.83
C THR A 98 11.32 4.60 -3.69
N SER A 99 10.19 3.92 -3.88
CA SER A 99 8.85 4.50 -3.80
C SER A 99 7.88 3.68 -2.96
N LEU A 100 8.32 2.51 -2.51
CA LEU A 100 7.54 1.57 -1.73
C LEU A 100 8.36 1.10 -0.55
N THR A 101 7.74 1.00 0.62
CA THR A 101 8.36 0.33 1.77
C THR A 101 7.33 -0.40 2.61
N PHE A 102 7.73 -1.51 3.20
CA PHE A 102 6.91 -2.33 4.08
C PHE A 102 7.43 -2.27 5.51
N ILE A 103 6.71 -1.60 6.40
CA ILE A 103 7.14 -1.37 7.80
C ILE A 103 6.17 -2.00 8.78
N ARG A 104 6.63 -2.25 10.02
CA ARG A 104 5.76 -2.57 11.14
C ARG A 104 5.72 -1.41 12.13
N VAL A 105 4.53 -1.13 12.65
CA VAL A 105 4.30 -0.09 13.67
C VAL A 105 3.50 -0.65 14.83
N GLU A 106 3.79 -0.15 16.03
CA GLU A 106 3.15 -0.64 17.26
C GLU A 106 1.67 -0.30 17.33
N ASN A 107 1.27 0.86 16.80
CA ASN A 107 -0.09 1.35 16.83
C ASN A 107 -0.41 2.21 15.60
N VAL A 108 -1.63 2.07 15.11
CA VAL A 108 -2.21 2.94 14.09
C VAL A 108 -3.53 3.51 14.59
N ASP A 109 -3.62 4.84 14.59
CA ASP A 109 -4.86 5.58 14.79
C ASP A 109 -5.43 5.96 13.42
N LEU A 110 -6.52 5.32 13.03
CA LEU A 110 -7.22 5.60 11.79
C LEU A 110 -8.23 6.72 12.02
N LYS A 111 -7.92 7.92 11.54
CA LYS A 111 -8.78 9.10 11.65
C LYS A 111 -9.61 9.28 10.38
N VAL A 112 -10.94 9.20 10.53
CA VAL A 112 -11.91 9.44 9.46
C VAL A 112 -12.67 10.72 9.75
N PHE A 113 -12.67 11.65 8.81
CA PHE A 113 -13.29 12.97 8.98
C PHE A 113 -13.72 13.55 7.64
N THR A 114 -14.61 14.55 7.67
CA THR A 114 -15.02 15.29 6.48
C THR A 114 -14.22 16.57 6.36
N ASP A 115 -13.73 16.85 5.16
CA ASP A 115 -13.05 18.09 4.81
C ASP A 115 -13.56 18.60 3.46
N TYR A 116 -14.02 19.84 3.41
CA TYR A 116 -14.71 20.43 2.24
C TYR A 116 -15.79 19.51 1.63
N GLY A 117 -16.58 18.87 2.49
CA GLY A 117 -17.66 17.96 2.07
C GLY A 117 -17.19 16.60 1.53
N LYS A 118 -15.89 16.29 1.59
CA LYS A 118 -15.33 15.00 1.19
C LYS A 118 -14.79 14.25 2.40
N THR A 119 -15.13 12.98 2.52
CA THR A 119 -14.53 12.13 3.54
C THR A 119 -13.05 11.91 3.24
N LYS A 120 -12.23 11.98 4.28
CA LYS A 120 -10.80 11.68 4.29
C LYS A 120 -10.51 10.64 5.37
N MET A 121 -9.50 9.82 5.11
CA MET A 121 -8.99 8.83 6.04
C MET A 121 -7.47 9.00 6.14
N LEU A 122 -6.98 9.22 7.36
CA LEU A 122 -5.57 9.30 7.67
C LEU A 122 -5.18 8.19 8.64
N ALA A 123 -4.07 7.52 8.39
CA ALA A 123 -3.41 6.66 9.36
C ALA A 123 -2.35 7.48 10.09
N ARG A 124 -2.49 7.61 11.41
CA ARG A 124 -1.51 8.24 12.29
C ARG A 124 -0.74 7.16 13.04
N PHE A 125 0.59 7.22 12.99
CA PHE A 125 1.48 6.23 13.59
C PHE A 125 2.86 6.81 13.85
N HIS A 126 3.69 6.09 14.59
CA HIS A 126 5.10 6.41 14.78
C HIS A 126 5.98 5.37 14.10
N HIS A 127 7.02 5.83 13.41
CA HIS A 127 8.05 4.99 12.80
C HIS A 127 9.42 5.61 13.06
N ALA A 128 10.37 4.83 13.56
CA ALA A 128 11.71 5.31 13.94
C ALA A 128 11.70 6.59 14.81
N GLY A 129 10.77 6.66 15.76
CA GLY A 129 10.59 7.83 16.65
C GLY A 129 9.96 9.07 16.00
N THR A 130 9.63 9.01 14.70
CA THR A 130 8.98 10.10 13.97
C THR A 130 7.50 9.83 13.79
N GLU A 131 6.68 10.85 14.03
CA GLU A 131 5.24 10.80 13.78
C GLU A 131 4.91 10.99 12.29
N TYR A 132 3.93 10.21 11.82
CA TYR A 132 3.36 10.33 10.49
C TYR A 132 1.83 10.39 10.58
N ALA A 133 1.22 11.16 9.68
CA ALA A 133 -0.22 11.13 9.44
C ALA A 133 -0.47 11.14 7.93
N LEU A 134 -0.61 9.94 7.37
CA LEU A 134 -0.62 9.71 5.92
C LEU A 134 -2.02 9.34 5.44
N LYS A 135 -2.37 9.73 4.21
CA LYS A 135 -3.65 9.33 3.61
C LYS A 135 -3.67 7.82 3.36
N VAL A 136 -4.80 7.21 3.69
CA VAL A 136 -5.04 5.80 3.42
C VAL A 136 -5.70 5.65 2.05
N THR A 137 -5.18 4.74 1.24
CA THR A 137 -5.76 4.35 -0.06
C THR A 137 -6.18 2.88 -0.11
N ASP A 138 -5.98 2.15 0.98
CA ASP A 138 -6.40 0.76 1.10
C ASP A 138 -7.94 0.64 0.98
N PRO A 139 -8.46 -0.03 -0.06
CA PRO A 139 -9.90 -0.12 -0.30
C PRO A 139 -10.64 -0.90 0.80
N VAL A 140 -10.01 -1.90 1.42
CA VAL A 140 -10.62 -2.73 2.48
C VAL A 140 -10.93 -1.87 3.71
N TYR A 141 -10.04 -0.92 4.03
CA TYR A 141 -10.23 0.00 5.15
C TYR A 141 -11.21 1.11 4.82
N TRP A 142 -11.24 1.59 3.57
CA TRP A 142 -12.27 2.52 3.11
C TRP A 142 -13.67 1.92 3.19
N GLU A 143 -13.84 0.65 2.80
CA GLU A 143 -15.12 -0.06 2.94
C GLU A 143 -15.52 -0.21 4.41
N SER A 144 -14.58 -0.59 5.27
CA SER A 144 -14.86 -0.88 6.69
C SER A 144 -15.09 0.39 7.54
N TYR A 145 -14.35 1.46 7.29
CA TYR A 145 -14.30 2.65 8.16
C TYR A 145 -14.71 3.95 7.47
N GLY A 146 -14.83 3.99 6.14
CA GLY A 146 -15.03 5.23 5.39
C GLY A 146 -16.32 5.98 5.71
N GLN A 147 -17.31 5.34 6.33
CA GLN A 147 -18.55 5.98 6.80
C GLN A 147 -18.55 6.25 8.32
N SER A 148 -17.52 5.80 9.03
CA SER A 148 -17.44 5.87 10.49
C SER A 148 -16.50 7.00 10.91
N LEU A 149 -17.04 8.23 11.00
CA LEU A 149 -16.27 9.40 11.43
C LEU A 149 -15.72 9.21 12.86
N GLY A 150 -14.50 9.68 13.09
CA GLY A 150 -13.83 9.56 14.39
C GLY A 150 -12.43 8.98 14.27
N VAL A 151 -11.92 8.48 15.40
CA VAL A 151 -10.62 7.81 15.48
C VAL A 151 -10.85 6.34 15.86
N HIS A 152 -10.26 5.43 15.08
CA HIS A 152 -10.31 3.99 15.30
C HIS A 152 -8.91 3.46 15.55
N GLN A 153 -8.71 2.80 16.68
CA GLN A 153 -7.41 2.21 17.02
C GLN A 153 -7.31 0.81 16.40
N LEU A 154 -6.27 0.59 15.61
CA LEU A 154 -6.04 -0.70 14.93
C LEU A 154 -4.99 -1.57 15.64
N GLY A 155 -4.22 -0.99 16.56
CA GLY A 155 -3.11 -1.67 17.24
C GLY A 155 -1.93 -1.98 16.30
N GLU A 156 -1.14 -2.98 16.66
CA GLU A 156 0.08 -3.37 15.93
C GLU A 156 -0.26 -3.82 14.51
N SER A 157 0.38 -3.17 13.54
CA SER A 157 0.08 -3.34 12.12
C SER A 157 1.33 -3.29 11.26
N PHE A 158 1.31 -4.03 10.16
CA PHE A 158 2.21 -3.82 9.03
C PHE A 158 1.58 -2.84 8.06
N LEU A 159 2.39 -1.92 7.53
CA LEU A 159 1.97 -0.89 6.59
C LEU A 159 2.81 -0.99 5.32
N THR A 160 2.13 -1.08 4.18
CA THR A 160 2.76 -0.75 2.90
C THR A 160 2.61 0.75 2.69
N VAL A 161 3.72 1.47 2.73
CA VAL A 161 3.78 2.91 2.49
C VAL A 161 4.29 3.14 1.07
N SER A 162 3.63 4.02 0.31
CA SER A 162 4.03 4.34 -1.07
C SER A 162 4.13 5.84 -1.35
N LEU A 163 4.89 6.20 -2.37
CA LEU A 163 4.92 7.54 -2.95
C LEU A 163 4.02 7.64 -4.19
N ALA A 164 3.04 8.52 -4.12
CA ALA A 164 2.22 8.89 -5.27
C ALA A 164 3.01 9.71 -6.28
N LEU A 165 2.63 9.57 -7.56
CA LEU A 165 3.12 10.43 -8.64
C LEU A 165 2.96 11.92 -8.27
N PRO A 166 3.86 12.80 -8.76
CA PRO A 166 3.84 14.19 -8.35
C PRO A 166 2.53 14.89 -8.77
N PHE A 167 1.92 15.60 -7.84
CA PHE A 167 0.78 16.48 -8.08
C PHE A 167 1.13 17.89 -7.64
N ARG A 168 1.08 18.85 -8.57
CA ARG A 168 1.54 20.23 -8.35
C ARG A 168 2.97 20.30 -7.80
N GLY A 169 3.83 19.40 -8.27
CA GLY A 169 5.24 19.31 -7.90
C GLY A 169 5.55 18.43 -6.70
N TYR A 170 4.58 18.10 -5.84
CA TYR A 170 4.81 17.31 -4.63
C TYR A 170 4.32 15.88 -4.78
N SER A 171 5.04 14.95 -4.16
CA SER A 171 4.63 13.55 -4.03
C SER A 171 4.09 13.27 -2.65
N SER A 172 2.88 12.72 -2.58
CA SER A 172 2.28 12.34 -1.29
C SER A 172 2.77 10.97 -0.85
N LYS A 173 3.09 10.83 0.43
CA LYS A 173 3.23 9.54 1.09
C LYS A 173 1.86 9.01 1.45
N LEU A 174 1.60 7.76 1.12
CA LEU A 174 0.31 7.11 1.29
C LEU A 174 0.49 5.80 2.04
N VAL A 175 -0.50 5.45 2.85
CA VAL A 175 -0.64 4.07 3.35
C VAL A 175 -1.50 3.32 2.34
N ALA A 176 -0.84 2.49 1.54
CA ALA A 176 -1.44 1.73 0.45
C ALA A 176 -2.10 0.43 0.91
N ALA A 177 -1.58 -0.18 1.97
CA ALA A 177 -2.16 -1.37 2.60
C ALA A 177 -1.93 -1.37 4.11
N ILE A 178 -2.88 -1.92 4.87
CA ILE A 178 -2.79 -2.10 6.32
C ILE A 178 -3.09 -3.55 6.71
N ILE A 179 -2.13 -4.25 7.29
CA ILE A 179 -2.30 -5.60 7.82
C ILE A 179 -2.19 -5.57 9.34
N GLN A 180 -3.32 -5.68 10.03
CA GLN A 180 -3.35 -5.79 11.50
C GLN A 180 -2.80 -7.14 11.95
N LYS A 181 -1.81 -7.17 12.83
CA LYS A 181 -1.22 -8.40 13.36
C LYS A 181 -2.27 -9.31 14.03
N ALA A 182 -3.26 -8.72 14.69
CA ALA A 182 -4.37 -9.45 15.31
C ALA A 182 -5.26 -10.20 14.29
N LYS A 183 -5.34 -9.73 13.04
CA LYS A 183 -6.16 -10.35 11.98
C LYS A 183 -5.43 -11.48 11.25
N VAL A 184 -4.10 -11.51 11.29
CA VAL A 184 -3.30 -12.58 10.64
C VAL A 184 -3.49 -13.93 11.35
N HIS A 185 -3.66 -13.94 12.67
CA HIS A 185 -3.91 -15.16 13.45
C HIS A 185 -5.35 -15.70 13.34
N GLY A 186 -6.29 -14.94 12.78
CA GLY A 186 -7.70 -15.33 12.69
C GLY A 186 -8.01 -16.33 11.58
N GLY A 187 -7.03 -16.68 10.73
CA GLY A 187 -7.20 -17.55 9.57
C GLY A 187 -7.06 -19.06 9.84
N SER A 188 -6.61 -19.46 11.03
CA SER A 188 -6.52 -20.88 11.40
C SER A 188 -7.81 -21.33 12.09
N ASN A 189 -8.88 -21.54 11.32
CA ASN A 189 -10.01 -22.43 11.66
C ASN A 189 -11.01 -22.47 10.50
N ASN A 190 -10.88 -23.46 9.60
CA ASN A 190 -11.88 -24.51 9.38
C ASN A 190 -11.35 -25.54 8.37
#